data_AF-Q0CAN6-F1
#
_entry.id   AF-Q0CAN6-F1
#
_cell.length_a   1.000
_cell.length_b   1.000
_cell.length_c   1.000
_cell.angle_alpha   90.00
_cell.angle_beta   90.00
_cell.angle_gamma   90.00
#
_symmetry.space_group_name_H-M   'P 1'
#
loop_
_entity.id
_entity.type
_entity.pdbx_description
1 polymer ?
#
loop_
_entity_poly.entity_id
_entity_poly.type
_entity_poly.pdbx_seq_one_letter_code
_entity_poly.pdbx_strand_id
1 'polypeptide(L)'
;MAMDHDCDELPKEKAALATFFQLCAEKNLLGRPDGLQDDDANFAINDETTLLRFLRARRHDPAAALQQYVEATHFRKDKQTLAIYDRIRVADFEAARGVVSISPPSSPPRLTRQCPKYPHWIGRRTKSGLPVCFAHVGNITKSSIQGWKDVRYLDPTPSDDPSSSSDAENPPLRSIDILQLAALMFDHLTRVAIPLCAAVDDRREKDTPLTGSVILADASTLTMMQGFDLRGFARDVSGLLSMCYPEIIDKIIICHCPAYMGAIWKIVKGWIDPVTATKLVFLTSGEVYPMLSEIIHDEDLPVQFGGKLEFEHGMLPDLDESLRRALGCDGLVPGPLKCVHDEQGRVKIVAVGCVDGQVRNEHVATLE
;
A
#
# COMPACT_ATOMS: atom_id res chain seq x y z
N MET A 1 3.78 -10.77 34.51
CA MET A 1 2.49 -10.46 35.15
C MET A 1 1.62 -9.69 34.15
N ALA A 2 1.38 -10.28 32.97
CA ALA A 2 0.76 -9.63 31.80
C ALA A 2 -0.22 -10.60 31.11
N MET A 3 -1.00 -11.34 31.89
CA MET A 3 -1.98 -12.33 31.36
C MET A 3 -3.44 -11.99 31.67
N ASP A 4 -3.72 -10.94 32.46
CA ASP A 4 -5.10 -10.58 32.85
C ASP A 4 -5.70 -9.40 32.05
N HIS A 5 -4.91 -8.67 31.26
CA HIS A 5 -5.42 -7.48 30.55
C HIS A 5 -6.08 -7.82 29.19
N ASP A 6 -5.63 -8.88 28.51
CA ASP A 6 -6.12 -9.27 27.18
C ASP A 6 -7.51 -9.96 27.21
N CYS A 7 -7.86 -10.64 28.31
CA CYS A 7 -9.07 -11.46 28.38
C CYS A 7 -10.36 -10.61 28.41
N ASP A 8 -10.28 -9.39 28.97
CA ASP A 8 -11.41 -8.45 29.07
C ASP A 8 -11.51 -7.47 27.88
N GLU A 9 -10.46 -7.33 27.07
CA GLU A 9 -10.45 -6.44 25.90
C GLU A 9 -11.09 -7.09 24.67
N LEU A 10 -10.88 -8.39 24.46
CA LEU A 10 -11.43 -9.10 23.30
C LEU A 10 -12.98 -9.07 23.25
N PRO A 11 -13.72 -9.29 24.34
CA PRO A 11 -15.18 -9.18 24.34
C PRO A 11 -15.68 -7.75 24.08
N LYS A 12 -14.94 -6.74 24.57
CA LYS A 12 -15.28 -5.32 24.37
C LYS A 12 -15.06 -4.89 22.92
N GLU A 13 -13.94 -5.29 22.31
CA GLU A 13 -13.67 -5.03 20.89
C GLU A 13 -14.75 -5.66 20.01
N LYS A 14 -15.14 -6.91 20.27
CA LYS A 14 -16.22 -7.60 19.53
C LYS A 14 -17.56 -6.87 19.66
N ALA A 15 -17.94 -6.42 20.86
CA ALA A 15 -19.18 -5.67 21.06
C ALA A 15 -19.17 -4.30 20.37
N ALA A 16 -18.04 -3.59 20.43
CA ALA A 16 -17.84 -2.32 19.74
C ALA A 16 -17.88 -2.50 18.22
N LEU A 17 -17.28 -3.58 17.69
CA LEU A 17 -17.33 -3.92 16.27
C LEU A 17 -18.74 -4.25 15.80
N ALA A 18 -19.51 -5.03 16.57
CA ALA A 18 -20.91 -5.31 16.26
C ALA A 18 -21.75 -4.02 16.20
N THR A 19 -21.54 -3.11 17.16
CA THR A 19 -22.20 -1.80 17.18
C THR A 19 -21.80 -0.97 15.96
N PHE A 20 -20.51 -0.92 15.64
CA PHE A 20 -20.00 -0.19 14.49
C PHE A 20 -20.56 -0.75 13.17
N PHE A 21 -20.60 -2.07 13.02
CA PHE A 21 -21.19 -2.74 11.86
C PHE A 21 -22.67 -2.37 11.68
N GLN A 22 -23.45 -2.38 12.77
CA GLN A 22 -24.84 -1.95 12.73
C GLN A 22 -24.98 -0.50 12.23
N LEU A 23 -24.17 0.42 12.75
CA LEU A 23 -24.17 1.82 12.31
C LEU A 23 -23.83 1.97 10.83
N CYS A 24 -22.86 1.20 10.32
CA CYS A 24 -22.56 1.15 8.89
C CYS A 24 -23.72 0.62 8.06
N ALA A 25 -24.42 -0.41 8.55
CA ALA A 25 -25.59 -0.98 7.88
C ALA A 25 -26.73 0.06 7.76
N GLU A 26 -27.03 0.78 8.85
CA GLU A 26 -28.04 1.85 8.88
C GLU A 26 -27.71 3.01 7.92
N LYS A 27 -26.43 3.23 7.63
CA LYS A 27 -25.93 4.22 6.67
C LYS A 27 -25.76 3.68 5.25
N ASN A 28 -26.11 2.41 4.99
CA ASN A 28 -25.90 1.71 3.70
C ASN A 28 -24.43 1.67 3.25
N LEU A 29 -23.48 1.61 4.18
CA LEU A 29 -22.03 1.62 3.89
C LEU A 29 -21.41 0.22 3.72
N LEU A 30 -22.22 -0.84 3.86
CA LEU A 30 -21.80 -2.24 3.75
C LEU A 30 -22.09 -2.84 2.36
N GLY A 31 -22.79 -2.10 1.48
CA GLY A 31 -23.04 -2.51 0.11
C GLY A 31 -21.78 -2.52 -0.75
N ARG A 32 -21.91 -2.97 -2.01
CA ARG A 32 -20.79 -2.97 -2.97
C ARG A 32 -20.29 -1.53 -3.18
N PRO A 33 -19.00 -1.24 -2.91
CA PRO A 33 -18.44 0.09 -3.13
C PRO A 33 -18.48 0.50 -4.61
N ASP A 34 -18.76 1.78 -4.86
CA ASP A 34 -18.73 2.35 -6.22
C ASP A 34 -17.35 2.17 -6.85
N GLY A 35 -17.32 1.61 -8.07
CA GLY A 35 -16.10 1.40 -8.84
C GLY A 35 -15.40 0.06 -8.63
N LEU A 36 -15.92 -0.83 -7.77
CA LEU A 36 -15.58 -2.26 -7.85
C LEU A 36 -16.46 -2.95 -8.91
N GLN A 37 -15.88 -3.90 -9.63
CA GLN A 37 -16.61 -4.84 -10.50
C GLN A 37 -17.42 -5.82 -9.63
N ASP A 38 -18.10 -6.83 -10.15
CA ASP A 38 -18.88 -7.77 -9.32
C ASP A 38 -17.99 -8.83 -8.64
N ASP A 39 -16.93 -9.24 -9.32
CA ASP A 39 -15.99 -10.28 -8.89
C ASP A 39 -14.84 -9.75 -8.03
N ASP A 40 -14.59 -8.44 -8.00
CA ASP A 40 -13.53 -7.86 -7.16
C ASP A 40 -13.62 -8.28 -5.69
N ALA A 41 -12.48 -8.62 -5.09
CA ALA A 41 -12.42 -8.78 -3.65
C ALA A 41 -12.61 -7.41 -2.99
N ASN A 42 -13.38 -7.37 -1.91
CA ASN A 42 -13.65 -6.16 -1.14
C ASN A 42 -12.60 -5.88 -0.05
N PHE A 43 -11.48 -6.59 -0.10
CA PHE A 43 -10.36 -6.45 0.83
C PHE A 43 -9.97 -5.00 1.00
N ALA A 44 -9.68 -4.64 2.24
CA ALA A 44 -9.22 -3.32 2.62
C ALA A 44 -10.17 -2.13 2.30
N ILE A 45 -11.41 -2.40 1.85
CA ILE A 45 -12.40 -1.38 1.50
C ILE A 45 -13.56 -1.38 2.49
N ASN A 46 -14.30 -2.48 2.59
CA ASN A 46 -15.45 -2.60 3.48
C ASN A 46 -15.60 -4.00 4.12
N ASP A 47 -14.56 -4.82 4.06
CA ASP A 47 -14.48 -6.09 4.80
C ASP A 47 -14.35 -5.86 6.32
N GLU A 48 -14.60 -6.90 7.10
CA GLU A 48 -14.58 -6.84 8.57
C GLU A 48 -13.23 -6.35 9.10
N THR A 49 -12.12 -6.80 8.51
CA THR A 49 -10.76 -6.35 8.85
C THR A 49 -10.59 -4.85 8.62
N THR A 50 -11.23 -4.27 7.60
CA THR A 50 -11.25 -2.82 7.42
C THR A 50 -12.01 -2.12 8.52
N LEU A 51 -13.23 -2.56 8.83
CA LEU A 51 -14.01 -1.94 9.91
C LEU A 51 -13.27 -2.01 11.24
N LEU A 52 -12.59 -3.11 11.53
CA LEU A 52 -11.76 -3.26 12.71
C LEU A 52 -10.61 -2.24 12.77
N ARG A 53 -9.97 -1.92 11.63
CA ARG A 53 -8.92 -0.88 11.57
C ARG A 53 -9.47 0.51 11.90
N PHE A 54 -10.63 0.88 11.36
CA PHE A 54 -11.28 2.16 11.69
C PHE A 54 -11.67 2.22 13.18
N LEU A 55 -12.19 1.12 13.72
CA LEU A 55 -12.57 1.02 15.12
C LEU A 55 -11.36 1.19 16.05
N ARG A 56 -10.25 0.50 15.77
CA ARG A 56 -9.00 0.59 16.54
C ARG A 56 -8.40 2.00 16.47
N ALA A 57 -8.39 2.62 15.29
CA ALA A 57 -7.91 4.00 15.13
C ALA A 57 -8.74 5.05 15.90
N ARG A 58 -9.92 4.67 16.38
CA ARG A 58 -10.80 5.50 17.21
C ARG A 58 -10.97 4.95 18.62
N ARG A 59 -10.02 4.12 19.08
CA ARG A 59 -9.98 3.58 20.46
C ARG A 59 -11.29 2.87 20.82
N HIS A 60 -11.80 2.09 19.87
CA HIS A 60 -13.02 1.31 19.99
C HIS A 60 -14.30 2.12 20.19
N ASP A 61 -14.31 3.39 19.79
CA ASP A 61 -15.52 4.22 19.71
C ASP A 61 -16.24 4.00 18.36
N PRO A 62 -17.42 3.35 18.34
CA PRO A 62 -18.15 3.06 17.09
C PRO A 62 -18.63 4.31 16.36
N ALA A 63 -19.00 5.38 17.07
CA ALA A 63 -19.53 6.59 16.46
C ALA A 63 -18.42 7.40 15.80
N ALA A 64 -17.27 7.52 16.48
CA ALA A 64 -16.10 8.17 15.90
C ALA A 64 -15.50 7.37 14.74
N ALA A 65 -15.52 6.02 14.82
CA ALA A 65 -15.13 5.15 13.72
C ALA A 65 -16.04 5.32 12.49
N LEU A 66 -17.35 5.41 12.71
CA LEU A 66 -18.33 5.69 11.65
C LEU A 66 -18.05 7.01 10.95
N GLN A 67 -17.79 8.08 11.71
CA GLN A 67 -17.49 9.37 11.11
C GLN A 67 -16.27 9.30 10.18
N GLN A 68 -15.17 8.71 10.66
CA GLN A 68 -13.96 8.53 9.87
C GLN A 68 -14.20 7.64 8.64
N TYR A 69 -14.98 6.57 8.79
CA TYR A 69 -15.28 5.64 7.69
C TYR A 69 -16.16 6.27 6.60
N VAL A 70 -17.12 7.13 6.99
CA VAL A 70 -17.92 7.94 6.05
C VAL A 70 -17.01 8.89 5.26
N GLU A 71 -16.10 9.59 5.94
CA GLU A 71 -15.13 10.48 5.28
C GLU A 71 -14.26 9.70 4.27
N ALA A 72 -13.75 8.53 4.65
CA ALA A 72 -12.99 7.66 3.76
C ALA A 72 -13.79 7.19 2.54
N THR A 73 -15.07 6.83 2.74
CA THR A 73 -15.96 6.38 1.67
C THR A 73 -16.24 7.50 0.67
N HIS A 74 -16.55 8.70 1.16
CA HIS A 74 -16.73 9.87 0.30
C HIS A 74 -15.46 10.21 -0.47
N PHE A 75 -14.29 10.19 0.19
CA PHE A 75 -13.02 10.45 -0.48
C PHE A 75 -12.79 9.47 -1.64
N ARG A 76 -12.93 8.17 -1.41
CA ARG A 76 -12.71 7.14 -2.45
C ARG A 76 -13.65 7.32 -3.63
N LYS A 77 -14.92 7.63 -3.36
CA LYS A 77 -15.94 7.90 -4.37
C LYS A 77 -15.61 9.15 -5.19
N ASP A 78 -15.39 10.28 -4.51
CA ASP A 78 -15.14 11.57 -5.16
C ASP A 78 -13.84 11.57 -5.95
N LYS A 79 -12.82 10.86 -5.45
CA LYS A 79 -11.53 10.70 -6.13
C LYS A 79 -11.51 9.55 -7.13
N GLN A 80 -12.56 8.74 -7.21
CA GLN A 80 -12.70 7.61 -8.13
C GLN A 80 -11.48 6.67 -8.09
N THR A 81 -10.88 6.45 -6.91
CA THR A 81 -9.56 5.79 -6.81
C THR A 81 -9.58 4.36 -7.34
N LEU A 82 -10.67 3.63 -7.10
CA LEU A 82 -10.85 2.25 -7.56
C LEU A 82 -10.94 2.15 -9.09
N ALA A 83 -11.70 3.05 -9.73
CA ALA A 83 -11.82 3.09 -11.18
C ALA A 83 -10.50 3.50 -11.86
N ILE A 84 -9.76 4.44 -11.25
CA ILE A 84 -8.45 4.87 -11.75
C ILE A 84 -7.40 3.76 -11.57
N TYR A 85 -7.48 2.99 -10.49
CA TYR A 85 -6.59 1.86 -10.23
C TYR A 85 -6.62 0.84 -11.38
N ASP A 86 -7.81 0.55 -11.91
CA ASP A 86 -7.98 -0.40 -13.02
C ASP A 86 -7.55 0.15 -14.38
N ARG A 87 -7.25 1.45 -14.48
CA ARG A 87 -7.03 2.16 -15.75
C ARG A 87 -5.75 2.99 -15.82
N ILE A 88 -4.99 3.10 -14.74
CA ILE A 88 -3.70 3.79 -14.75
C ILE A 88 -2.74 3.12 -15.72
N ARG A 89 -1.95 3.92 -16.46
CA ARG A 89 -0.91 3.35 -17.33
C ARG A 89 0.07 2.57 -16.49
N VAL A 90 0.35 1.32 -16.89
CA VAL A 90 1.29 0.44 -16.19
C VAL A 90 2.64 1.14 -15.98
N ALA A 91 3.17 1.80 -17.01
CA ALA A 91 4.43 2.53 -16.92
C ALA A 91 4.42 3.67 -15.88
N ASP A 92 3.29 4.37 -15.69
CA ASP A 92 3.19 5.45 -14.70
C ASP A 92 3.03 4.89 -13.28
N PHE A 93 2.31 3.77 -13.12
CA PHE A 93 2.21 3.06 -11.85
C PHE A 93 3.59 2.56 -11.40
N GLU A 94 4.37 1.94 -12.29
CA GLU A 94 5.75 1.52 -12.00
C GLU A 94 6.66 2.70 -11.65
N ALA A 95 6.52 3.81 -12.37
CA ALA A 95 7.28 5.03 -12.08
C ALA A 95 7.01 5.55 -10.66
N ALA A 96 5.77 5.46 -10.16
CA ALA A 96 5.42 5.86 -8.79
C ALA A 96 5.94 4.89 -7.71
N ARG A 97 6.10 3.60 -8.03
CA ARG A 97 6.77 2.61 -7.16
C ARG A 97 8.30 2.75 -7.17
N GLY A 98 8.84 3.33 -8.24
CA GLY A 98 10.28 3.38 -8.46
C GLY A 98 10.85 2.19 -9.20
N VAL A 99 10.00 1.35 -9.81
CA VAL A 99 10.40 0.18 -10.59
C VAL A 99 10.96 0.61 -11.95
N VAL A 100 12.18 0.18 -12.28
CA VAL A 100 12.95 0.72 -13.42
C VAL A 100 13.11 -0.28 -14.58
N SER A 101 12.63 -1.51 -14.47
CA SER A 101 12.86 -2.52 -15.51
C SER A 101 11.60 -2.93 -16.26
N ILE A 102 11.55 -2.58 -17.55
CA ILE A 102 10.81 -3.33 -18.58
C ILE A 102 11.75 -3.46 -19.80
N SER A 103 12.62 -4.49 -19.81
CA SER A 103 13.45 -5.14 -20.87
C SER A 103 13.98 -4.37 -22.11
N PRO A 104 15.17 -4.73 -22.72
CA PRO A 104 16.06 -5.88 -22.46
C PRO A 104 17.40 -5.49 -21.75
N PRO A 105 18.28 -6.46 -21.38
CA PRO A 105 19.41 -6.29 -20.44
C PRO A 105 20.64 -5.54 -21.02
N SER A 106 20.52 -4.91 -22.18
CA SER A 106 21.65 -4.27 -22.87
C SER A 106 21.77 -2.76 -22.63
N SER A 107 20.90 -2.17 -21.81
CA SER A 107 20.96 -0.75 -21.44
C SER A 107 20.86 -0.57 -19.93
N PRO A 108 21.67 0.32 -19.32
CA PRO A 108 21.54 0.60 -17.89
C PRO A 108 20.13 1.13 -17.61
N PRO A 109 19.49 0.69 -16.50
CA PRO A 109 18.19 1.17 -16.09
C PRO A 109 18.22 2.70 -15.97
N ARG A 110 17.57 3.40 -16.90
CA ARG A 110 17.41 4.85 -16.80
C ARG A 110 16.24 5.09 -15.87
N LEU A 111 16.47 5.81 -14.78
CA LEU A 111 15.43 6.39 -13.93
C LEU A 111 14.62 7.38 -14.79
N THR A 112 13.71 6.90 -15.64
CA THR A 112 13.18 7.70 -16.77
C THR A 112 12.12 8.71 -16.37
N ARG A 113 11.54 8.61 -15.16
CA ARG A 113 10.58 9.60 -14.66
C ARG A 113 10.82 9.96 -13.20
N GLN A 114 11.00 11.25 -12.96
CA GLN A 114 10.92 11.84 -11.64
C GLN A 114 9.44 11.74 -11.22
N CYS A 115 9.14 10.93 -10.21
CA CYS A 115 7.80 10.70 -9.67
C CYS A 115 7.96 10.48 -8.16
N PRO A 116 7.01 10.88 -7.29
CA PRO A 116 7.14 10.61 -5.86
C PRO A 116 7.21 9.09 -5.68
N LYS A 117 8.25 8.62 -4.97
CA LYS A 117 8.43 7.20 -4.70
C LYS A 117 7.67 6.85 -3.42
N TYR A 118 6.59 6.09 -3.57
CA TYR A 118 5.82 5.59 -2.43
C TYR A 118 6.45 4.29 -1.90
N PRO A 119 6.23 3.96 -0.62
CA PRO A 119 6.61 2.65 -0.09
C PRO A 119 6.01 1.53 -0.95
N HIS A 120 6.84 0.57 -1.33
CA HIS A 120 6.43 -0.57 -2.13
C HIS A 120 6.85 -1.88 -1.46
N TRP A 121 5.95 -2.86 -1.44
CA TRP A 121 6.21 -4.19 -0.92
C TRP A 121 7.28 -4.91 -1.75
N ILE A 122 8.32 -5.44 -1.10
CA ILE A 122 9.45 -6.05 -1.81
C ILE A 122 9.25 -7.55 -2.10
N GLY A 123 8.07 -8.10 -1.80
CA GLY A 123 7.77 -9.53 -1.94
C GLY A 123 8.16 -10.38 -0.72
N ARG A 124 8.70 -9.73 0.32
CA ARG A 124 9.14 -10.35 1.57
C ARG A 124 8.28 -9.97 2.76
N ARG A 125 8.44 -10.71 3.86
CA ARG A 125 7.63 -10.59 5.08
C ARG A 125 8.51 -10.47 6.33
N THR A 126 7.96 -9.89 7.39
CA THR A 126 8.55 -10.00 8.72
C THR A 126 8.40 -11.43 9.24
N LYS A 127 9.09 -11.76 10.33
CA LYS A 127 8.91 -13.04 11.03
C LYS A 127 7.48 -13.26 11.55
N SER A 128 6.72 -12.19 11.72
CA SER A 128 5.29 -12.21 12.08
C SER A 128 4.35 -12.26 10.86
N GLY A 129 4.91 -12.21 9.65
CA GLY A 129 4.18 -12.29 8.38
C GLY A 129 3.72 -10.95 7.79
N LEU A 130 4.03 -9.82 8.42
CA LEU A 130 3.67 -8.51 7.86
C LEU A 130 4.45 -8.23 6.58
N PRO A 131 3.84 -7.65 5.53
CA PRO A 131 4.57 -7.20 4.35
C PRO A 131 5.72 -6.26 4.71
N VAL A 132 6.91 -6.52 4.15
CA VAL A 132 8.06 -5.61 4.23
C VAL A 132 8.05 -4.70 3.01
N CYS A 133 7.87 -3.41 3.24
CA CYS A 133 7.90 -2.38 2.22
C CYS A 133 9.22 -1.63 2.26
N PHE A 134 9.68 -1.14 1.10
CA PHE A 134 10.85 -0.29 1.01
C PHE A 134 10.49 1.08 0.40
N ALA A 135 10.97 2.16 1.02
CA ALA A 135 10.84 3.53 0.57
C ALA A 135 12.21 4.22 0.48
N HIS A 136 12.57 4.72 -0.70
CA HIS A 136 13.85 5.43 -0.87
C HIS A 136 13.65 6.94 -0.63
N VAL A 137 13.77 7.38 0.63
CA VAL A 137 13.44 8.75 1.04
C VAL A 137 14.30 9.80 0.31
N GLY A 138 15.56 9.46 0.00
CA GLY A 138 16.46 10.32 -0.77
C GLY A 138 15.96 10.68 -2.17
N ASN A 139 15.06 9.88 -2.75
CA ASN A 139 14.52 10.12 -4.09
C ASN A 139 13.30 11.05 -4.07
N ILE A 140 12.81 11.42 -2.88
CA ILE A 140 11.68 12.34 -2.72
C ILE A 140 12.22 13.77 -2.69
N THR A 141 12.50 14.30 -3.87
CA THR A 141 12.90 15.70 -4.11
C THR A 141 11.71 16.55 -4.53
N LYS A 142 11.84 17.88 -4.47
CA LYS A 142 10.83 18.81 -5.02
C LYS A 142 10.44 18.49 -6.47
N SER A 143 11.42 18.12 -7.29
CA SER A 143 11.19 17.81 -8.70
C SER A 143 10.51 16.44 -8.88
N SER A 144 10.89 15.44 -8.08
CA SER A 144 10.18 14.15 -8.02
C SER A 144 8.73 14.32 -7.58
N ILE A 145 8.46 15.19 -6.59
CA ILE A 145 7.12 15.46 -6.10
C ILE A 145 6.26 16.07 -7.19
N GLN A 146 6.81 16.89 -8.10
CA GLN A 146 6.00 17.44 -9.20
C GLN A 146 5.72 16.44 -10.32
N GLY A 147 6.43 15.31 -10.32
CA GLY A 147 6.32 14.25 -11.31
C GLY A 147 4.95 13.59 -11.45
N TRP A 148 4.12 13.61 -10.40
CA TRP A 148 2.76 13.07 -10.48
C TRP A 148 1.93 13.76 -11.58
N LYS A 149 2.28 14.99 -11.96
CA LYS A 149 1.61 15.74 -13.04
C LYS A 149 1.72 15.08 -14.40
N ASP A 150 2.66 14.15 -14.58
CA ASP A 150 2.87 13.40 -15.83
C ASP A 150 2.25 12.00 -15.81
N VAL A 151 1.64 11.62 -14.68
CA VAL A 151 0.91 10.36 -14.54
C VAL A 151 -0.44 10.47 -15.23
N ARG A 152 -0.78 9.44 -16.00
CA ARG A 152 -2.01 9.37 -16.79
C ARG A 152 -2.74 8.05 -16.55
N TYR A 153 -4.05 8.11 -16.69
CA TYR A 153 -4.94 6.95 -16.74
C TYR A 153 -5.87 7.06 -17.95
N LEU A 154 -6.38 5.92 -18.40
CA LEU A 154 -7.33 5.84 -19.50
C LEU A 154 -8.73 6.25 -19.02
N ASP A 155 -9.33 7.25 -19.64
CA ASP A 155 -10.69 7.69 -19.30
C ASP A 155 -11.70 6.57 -19.60
N PRO A 156 -12.73 6.34 -18.75
CA PRO A 156 -13.82 5.43 -19.09
C PRO A 156 -14.56 5.89 -20.34
N THR A 157 -14.72 5.00 -21.31
CA THR A 157 -15.52 5.25 -22.52
C THR A 157 -16.89 4.58 -22.41
N PRO A 158 -17.93 5.10 -23.09
CA PRO A 158 -19.22 4.43 -23.17
C PRO A 158 -19.12 2.99 -23.69
N SER A 159 -18.11 2.66 -24.50
CA SER A 159 -17.83 1.32 -25.03
C SER A 159 -17.40 0.28 -23.98
N ASP A 160 -17.18 0.68 -22.72
CA ASP A 160 -17.02 -0.24 -21.59
C ASP A 160 -18.39 -0.80 -21.12
N ASP A 161 -19.49 -0.29 -21.67
CA ASP A 161 -20.81 -0.90 -21.64
C ASP A 161 -20.95 -1.87 -22.84
N PRO A 162 -21.14 -3.19 -22.61
CA PRO A 162 -21.26 -4.17 -23.69
C PRO A 162 -22.46 -3.95 -24.62
N SER A 163 -23.33 -2.97 -24.32
CA SER A 163 -24.48 -2.58 -25.15
C SER A 163 -24.25 -1.37 -26.08
N SER A 164 -23.08 -0.70 -26.03
CA SER A 164 -22.84 0.51 -26.82
C SER A 164 -21.92 0.29 -28.03
N SER A 165 -22.41 0.67 -29.21
CA SER A 165 -21.64 0.71 -30.46
C SER A 165 -21.03 2.11 -30.61
N SER A 166 -19.78 2.32 -30.22
CA SER A 166 -19.07 3.56 -30.56
C SER A 166 -17.63 3.31 -31.00
N ASP A 167 -17.29 3.87 -32.16
CA ASP A 167 -15.99 3.80 -32.84
C ASP A 167 -14.96 4.79 -32.28
N ALA A 168 -14.87 4.94 -30.95
CA ALA A 168 -13.86 5.80 -30.35
C ALA A 168 -12.48 5.10 -30.41
N GLU A 169 -11.74 5.35 -31.49
CA GLU A 169 -10.50 4.65 -31.84
C GLU A 169 -9.34 4.75 -30.83
N ASN A 170 -9.46 5.50 -29.73
CA ASN A 170 -8.63 5.42 -28.51
C ASN A 170 -9.23 6.33 -27.43
N PRO A 171 -9.55 5.84 -26.21
CA PRO A 171 -10.04 6.70 -25.12
C PRO A 171 -9.01 7.77 -24.74
N PRO A 172 -9.43 8.99 -24.37
CA PRO A 172 -8.48 10.04 -23.98
C PRO A 172 -7.76 9.66 -22.68
N LEU A 173 -6.48 10.04 -22.57
CA LEU A 173 -5.74 9.94 -21.31
C LEU A 173 -6.03 11.15 -20.43
N ARG A 174 -6.35 10.91 -19.16
CA ARG A 174 -6.55 11.96 -18.14
C ARG A 174 -5.40 11.99 -17.14
N SER A 175 -5.16 13.17 -16.56
CA SER A 175 -4.18 13.36 -15.50
C SER A 175 -4.76 12.96 -14.14
N ILE A 176 -3.90 12.38 -13.30
CA ILE A 176 -4.21 12.11 -11.89
C ILE A 176 -3.83 13.30 -11.01
N ASP A 177 -4.36 13.36 -9.79
CA ASP A 177 -3.82 14.20 -8.70
C ASP A 177 -2.92 13.41 -7.73
N ILE A 178 -2.16 14.11 -6.90
CA ILE A 178 -1.18 13.50 -5.99
C ILE A 178 -1.81 12.57 -4.94
N LEU A 179 -3.02 12.89 -4.46
CA LEU A 179 -3.72 12.09 -3.46
C LEU A 179 -4.35 10.85 -4.09
N GLN A 180 -4.85 10.96 -5.32
CA GLN A 180 -5.25 9.80 -6.13
C GLN A 180 -4.06 8.86 -6.32
N LEU A 181 -2.89 9.37 -6.73
CA LEU A 181 -1.69 8.54 -6.90
C LEU A 181 -1.27 7.86 -5.59
N ALA A 182 -1.26 8.60 -4.48
CA ALA A 182 -0.98 8.03 -3.17
C ALA A 182 -1.98 6.92 -2.78
N ALA A 183 -3.27 7.15 -3.01
CA ALA A 183 -4.32 6.18 -2.73
C ALA A 183 -4.13 4.90 -3.54
N LEU A 184 -3.79 5.00 -4.83
CA LEU A 184 -3.48 3.83 -5.67
C LEU A 184 -2.32 2.99 -5.09
N MET A 185 -1.27 3.63 -4.55
CA MET A 185 -0.14 2.92 -3.94
C MET A 185 -0.51 2.21 -2.64
N PHE A 186 -1.30 2.85 -1.78
CA PHE A 186 -1.79 2.23 -0.55
C PHE A 186 -2.88 1.18 -0.80
N ASP A 187 -3.70 1.36 -1.83
CA ASP A 187 -4.63 0.34 -2.32
C ASP A 187 -3.86 -0.90 -2.77
N HIS A 188 -2.74 -0.75 -3.48
CA HIS A 188 -1.92 -1.91 -3.86
C HIS A 188 -1.36 -2.65 -2.64
N LEU A 189 -0.83 -1.93 -1.65
CA LEU A 189 -0.35 -2.53 -0.39
C LEU A 189 -1.47 -3.28 0.34
N THR A 190 -2.64 -2.67 0.47
CA THR A 190 -3.71 -3.18 1.33
C THR A 190 -4.62 -4.20 0.66
N ARG A 191 -4.80 -4.11 -0.65
CA ARG A 191 -5.69 -4.99 -1.44
C ARG A 191 -4.93 -6.14 -2.12
N VAL A 192 -3.59 -6.09 -2.13
CA VAL A 192 -2.75 -7.15 -2.71
C VAL A 192 -1.78 -7.67 -1.67
N ALA A 193 -0.76 -6.89 -1.29
CA ALA A 193 0.33 -7.41 -0.47
C ALA A 193 -0.14 -7.98 0.87
N ILE A 194 -1.02 -7.29 1.60
CA ILE A 194 -1.57 -7.82 2.87
C ILE A 194 -2.34 -9.14 2.64
N PRO A 195 -3.34 -9.23 1.73
CA PRO A 195 -4.01 -10.49 1.43
C PRO A 195 -3.08 -11.63 1.03
N LEU A 196 -2.05 -11.37 0.19
CA LEU A 196 -1.11 -12.41 -0.22
C LEU A 196 -0.28 -12.92 0.96
N CYS A 197 0.23 -12.01 1.80
CA CYS A 197 0.95 -12.39 3.00
C CYS A 197 0.05 -13.14 4.00
N ALA A 198 -1.25 -12.82 4.06
CA ALA A 198 -2.22 -13.46 4.92
C ALA A 198 -2.63 -14.86 4.44
N ALA A 199 -2.55 -15.13 3.13
CA ALA A 199 -2.90 -16.42 2.53
C ALA A 199 -1.88 -17.52 2.81
N VAL A 200 -0.67 -17.18 3.26
CA VAL A 200 0.38 -18.15 3.56
C VAL A 200 0.30 -18.61 5.02
N ASP A 201 0.25 -19.92 5.22
CA ASP A 201 0.03 -20.57 6.52
C ASP A 201 1.33 -20.94 7.28
N ASP A 202 2.38 -20.13 7.14
CA ASP A 202 3.69 -20.34 7.80
C ASP A 202 3.92 -19.39 9.00
N ARG A 203 2.90 -18.59 9.36
CA ARG A 203 2.96 -17.66 10.50
C ARG A 203 2.75 -18.38 11.82
N ARG A 204 3.46 -17.93 12.86
CA ARG A 204 3.31 -18.43 14.24
C ARG A 204 1.95 -18.10 14.83
N GLU A 205 1.45 -16.88 14.60
CA GLU A 205 0.18 -16.37 15.11
C GLU A 205 -0.89 -16.42 14.02
N LYS A 206 -1.45 -17.61 13.79
CA LYS A 206 -2.40 -17.86 12.70
C LYS A 206 -3.73 -17.14 12.88
N ASP A 207 -4.22 -17.07 14.12
CA ASP A 207 -5.53 -16.50 14.46
C ASP A 207 -5.53 -14.96 14.49
N THR A 208 -4.36 -14.31 14.41
CA THR A 208 -4.24 -12.86 14.37
C THR A 208 -4.29 -12.38 12.92
N PRO A 209 -5.30 -11.57 12.52
CA PRO A 209 -5.36 -11.00 11.18
C PRO A 209 -4.17 -10.07 10.92
N LEU A 210 -3.60 -10.15 9.72
CA LEU A 210 -2.61 -9.16 9.29
C LEU A 210 -3.32 -7.87 8.89
N THR A 211 -3.13 -6.81 9.68
CA THR A 211 -3.77 -5.51 9.42
C THR A 211 -2.81 -4.43 8.92
N GLY A 212 -1.50 -4.67 9.03
CA GLY A 212 -0.46 -3.66 8.83
C GLY A 212 0.71 -4.09 7.96
N SER A 213 1.74 -3.26 7.94
CA SER A 213 2.99 -3.45 7.17
C SER A 213 4.16 -2.79 7.90
N VAL A 214 5.38 -3.23 7.59
CA VAL A 214 6.61 -2.59 8.05
C VAL A 214 7.24 -1.86 6.87
N ILE A 215 7.53 -0.57 7.04
CA ILE A 215 8.18 0.25 6.02
C ILE A 215 9.62 0.49 6.42
N LEU A 216 10.55 -0.01 5.61
CA LEU A 216 11.97 0.33 5.68
C LEU A 216 12.21 1.56 4.83
N ALA A 217 12.99 2.50 5.33
CA ALA A 217 13.25 3.75 4.66
C ALA A 217 14.72 4.15 4.82
N ASP A 218 15.45 4.28 3.71
CA ASP A 218 16.86 4.70 3.78
C ASP A 218 16.98 6.23 3.78
N ALA A 219 17.61 6.78 4.81
CA ALA A 219 17.88 8.19 4.98
C ALA A 219 19.36 8.58 4.71
N SER A 220 20.20 7.63 4.29
CA SER A 220 21.63 7.84 4.05
C SER A 220 21.91 9.02 3.10
N THR A 221 21.05 9.25 2.11
CA THR A 221 21.16 10.33 1.12
C THR A 221 20.26 11.54 1.40
N LEU A 222 19.56 11.59 2.55
CA LEU A 222 18.62 12.66 2.86
C LEU A 222 19.36 13.93 3.30
N THR A 223 19.22 15.00 2.52
CA THR A 223 19.77 16.32 2.86
C THR A 223 18.81 17.14 3.73
N MET A 224 19.36 18.08 4.48
CA MET A 224 18.56 19.01 5.31
C MET A 224 17.60 19.87 4.47
N MET A 225 18.00 20.29 3.25
CA MET A 225 17.14 21.08 2.37
C MET A 225 15.96 20.27 1.83
N GLN A 226 16.17 19.01 1.46
CA GLN A 226 15.09 18.11 1.03
C GLN A 226 14.03 17.96 2.12
N GLY A 227 14.43 17.89 3.40
CA GLY A 227 13.49 17.81 4.53
C GLY A 227 12.43 18.93 4.54
N PHE A 228 12.75 20.13 4.07
CA PHE A 228 11.79 21.24 3.98
C PHE A 228 10.85 21.11 2.78
N ASP A 229 11.37 20.65 1.64
CA ASP A 229 10.58 20.44 0.42
C ASP A 229 9.51 19.34 0.60
N LEU A 230 9.70 18.43 1.56
CA LEU A 230 8.77 17.34 1.88
C LEU A 230 7.49 17.79 2.58
N ARG A 231 7.39 19.03 3.08
CA ARG A 231 6.28 19.45 3.96
C ARG A 231 4.89 19.18 3.40
N GLY A 232 4.63 19.66 2.18
CA GLY A 232 3.31 19.50 1.54
C GLY A 232 2.98 18.04 1.32
N PHE A 233 3.94 17.31 0.75
CA PHE A 233 3.82 15.88 0.50
C PHE A 233 3.55 15.06 1.77
N ALA A 234 4.35 15.28 2.82
CA ALA A 234 4.21 14.59 4.10
C ALA A 234 2.85 14.86 4.75
N ARG A 235 2.38 16.11 4.75
CA ARG A 235 1.07 16.48 5.30
C ARG A 235 -0.07 15.83 4.52
N ASP A 236 -0.03 15.91 3.20
CA ASP A 236 -1.10 15.43 2.34
C ASP A 236 -1.19 13.88 2.39
N VAL A 237 -0.04 13.18 2.32
CA VAL A 237 0.03 11.72 2.46
C VAL A 237 -0.33 11.24 3.87
N SER A 238 0.15 11.93 4.91
CA SER A 238 -0.20 11.58 6.30
C SER A 238 -1.69 11.79 6.57
N GLY A 239 -2.30 12.83 6.00
CA GLY A 239 -3.75 13.05 6.07
C GLY A 239 -4.53 11.94 5.38
N LEU A 240 -4.09 11.53 4.19
CA LEU A 240 -4.69 10.40 3.47
C LEU A 240 -4.61 9.09 4.26
N LEU A 241 -3.45 8.77 4.83
CA LEU A 241 -3.26 7.58 5.66
C LEU A 241 -4.20 7.60 6.87
N SER A 242 -4.25 8.72 7.61
CA SER A 242 -5.12 8.87 8.77
C SER A 242 -6.60 8.77 8.39
N MET A 243 -7.02 9.30 7.24
CA MET A 243 -8.41 9.28 6.79
C MET A 243 -8.84 7.91 6.22
N CYS A 244 -8.13 7.41 5.22
CA CYS A 244 -8.56 6.26 4.40
C CYS A 244 -7.89 4.93 4.77
N TYR A 245 -6.72 4.98 5.40
CA TYR A 245 -5.90 3.80 5.67
C TYR A 245 -5.47 3.74 7.15
N PRO A 246 -6.41 3.80 8.11
CA PRO A 246 -6.06 3.67 9.51
C PRO A 246 -5.40 2.31 9.79
N GLU A 247 -4.45 2.29 10.73
CA GLU A 247 -3.81 1.06 11.22
C GLU A 247 -3.14 0.14 10.18
N ILE A 248 -2.76 0.66 9.00
CA ILE A 248 -2.05 -0.14 7.96
C ILE A 248 -0.53 -0.16 8.09
N ILE A 249 0.01 0.65 9.00
CA ILE A 249 1.45 0.77 9.26
C ILE A 249 1.68 0.28 10.68
N ASP A 250 2.56 -0.70 10.85
CA ASP A 250 3.05 -1.15 12.15
C ASP A 250 4.24 -0.29 12.59
N LYS A 251 5.29 -0.24 11.75
CA LYS A 251 6.48 0.58 11.97
C LYS A 251 6.96 1.22 10.67
N ILE A 252 7.50 2.44 10.79
CA ILE A 252 8.30 3.10 9.76
C ILE A 252 9.71 3.22 10.30
N ILE A 253 10.63 2.41 9.78
CA ILE A 253 12.01 2.32 10.27
C ILE A 253 12.90 3.11 9.31
N ILE A 254 13.39 4.24 9.81
CA ILE A 254 14.27 5.17 9.11
C ILE A 254 15.71 4.74 9.39
N CYS A 255 16.32 4.04 8.43
CA CYS A 255 17.67 3.49 8.49
C CYS A 255 18.72 4.54 8.13
N HIS A 256 19.95 4.32 8.61
CA HIS A 256 21.12 5.14 8.31
C HIS A 256 20.90 6.64 8.55
N CYS A 257 20.23 6.97 9.66
CA CYS A 257 19.92 8.35 9.99
C CYS A 257 21.20 9.18 10.12
N PRO A 258 21.32 10.31 9.39
CA PRO A 258 22.43 11.23 9.60
C PRO A 258 22.33 11.87 10.99
N ALA A 259 23.47 12.33 11.53
CA ALA A 259 23.53 12.94 12.87
C ALA A 259 22.57 14.13 13.06
N TYR A 260 22.20 14.82 11.98
CA TYR A 260 21.26 15.94 11.99
C TYR A 260 19.79 15.55 11.83
N MET A 261 19.45 14.25 11.75
CA MET A 261 18.07 13.76 11.61
C MET A 261 17.16 14.27 12.74
N GLY A 262 17.67 14.35 13.97
CA GLY A 262 16.91 14.90 15.10
C GLY A 262 16.45 16.36 14.90
N ALA A 263 17.23 17.17 14.18
CA ALA A 263 16.84 18.53 13.85
C ALA A 263 15.74 18.57 12.78
N ILE A 264 15.85 17.72 11.74
CA ILE A 264 14.80 17.53 10.73
C ILE A 264 13.50 17.09 11.42
N TRP A 265 13.59 16.10 12.32
CA TRP A 265 12.43 15.55 13.01
C TRP A 265 11.67 16.57 13.85
N LYS A 266 12.37 17.46 14.57
CA LYS A 266 11.75 18.55 15.35
C LYS A 266 10.80 19.42 14.51
N ILE A 267 11.08 19.54 13.22
CA ILE A 267 10.31 20.34 12.27
C ILE A 267 9.21 19.48 11.64
N VAL A 268 9.59 18.33 11.09
CA VAL A 268 8.71 17.44 10.30
C VAL A 268 7.61 16.79 11.16
N LYS A 269 7.86 16.54 12.45
CA LYS A 269 6.86 15.95 13.36
C LYS A 269 5.55 16.71 13.44
N GLY A 270 5.56 18.03 13.21
CA GLY A 270 4.35 18.86 13.21
C GLY A 270 3.52 18.72 11.93
N TRP A 271 4.02 17.99 10.94
CA TRP A 271 3.37 17.78 9.64
C TRP A 271 2.81 16.38 9.47
N ILE A 272 3.08 15.49 10.43
CA ILE A 272 2.66 14.09 10.43
C ILE A 272 1.61 13.91 11.53
N ASP A 273 0.60 13.11 11.23
CA ASP A 273 -0.43 12.69 12.17
C ASP A 273 0.21 12.08 13.44
N PRO A 274 -0.26 12.40 14.66
CA PRO A 274 0.36 11.91 15.90
C PRO A 274 0.49 10.39 16.01
N VAL A 275 -0.49 9.63 15.52
CA VAL A 275 -0.46 8.15 15.55
C VAL A 275 0.59 7.63 14.57
N THR A 276 0.73 8.27 13.42
CA THR A 276 1.82 7.92 12.49
C THR A 276 3.17 8.28 13.10
N ALA A 277 3.29 9.43 13.78
CA ALA A 277 4.53 9.90 14.38
C ALA A 277 5.08 8.94 15.46
N THR A 278 4.22 8.23 16.20
CA THR A 278 4.66 7.23 17.20
C THR A 278 5.18 5.93 16.57
N LYS A 279 4.87 5.69 15.29
CA LYS A 279 5.31 4.50 14.54
C LYS A 279 6.68 4.67 13.89
N LEU A 280 7.25 5.89 13.89
CA LEU A 280 8.59 6.15 13.35
C LEU A 280 9.67 5.70 14.33
N VAL A 281 10.61 4.91 13.82
CA VAL A 281 11.83 4.46 14.51
C VAL A 281 13.03 4.98 13.73
N PHE A 282 13.92 5.71 14.39
CA PHE A 282 15.11 6.29 13.77
C PHE A 282 16.34 5.51 14.21
N LEU A 283 17.10 4.96 13.25
CA LEU A 283 18.27 4.14 13.51
C LEU A 283 19.52 4.75 12.88
N THR A 284 20.60 4.81 13.65
CA THR A 284 21.95 5.06 13.12
C THR A 284 22.47 3.83 12.38
N SER A 285 23.50 3.97 11.54
CA SER A 285 24.02 2.85 10.74
C SER A 285 24.43 1.62 11.56
N GLY A 286 24.92 1.80 12.80
CA GLY A 286 25.29 0.69 13.68
C GLY A 286 24.10 -0.04 14.30
N GLU A 287 22.91 0.57 14.30
CA GLU A 287 21.69 0.02 14.91
C GLU A 287 20.77 -0.67 13.89
N VAL A 288 20.97 -0.40 12.58
CA VAL A 288 20.12 -0.90 11.49
C VAL A 288 20.01 -2.43 11.51
N TYR A 289 21.12 -3.15 11.33
CA TYR A 289 21.09 -4.61 11.27
C TYR A 289 20.67 -5.27 12.59
N PRO A 290 21.21 -4.89 13.77
CA PRO A 290 20.76 -5.46 15.04
C PRO A 290 19.25 -5.39 15.24
N MET A 291 18.63 -4.24 14.95
CA MET A 291 17.18 -4.09 15.10
C MET A 291 16.42 -4.88 14.02
N LEU A 292 16.79 -4.75 12.75
CA LEU A 292 16.05 -5.37 11.66
C LEU A 292 16.11 -6.90 11.69
N SER A 293 17.25 -7.47 12.07
CA SER A 293 17.42 -8.93 12.22
C SER A 293 16.57 -9.52 13.35
N GLU A 294 16.06 -8.72 14.30
CA GLU A 294 15.10 -9.20 15.29
C GLU A 294 13.74 -9.49 14.65
N ILE A 295 13.31 -8.66 13.67
CA ILE A 295 11.95 -8.68 13.11
C ILE A 295 11.83 -9.25 11.69
N ILE A 296 12.93 -9.34 10.94
CA ILE A 296 12.98 -9.86 9.56
C ILE A 296 14.09 -10.93 9.50
N HIS A 297 13.89 -12.01 8.74
CA HIS A 297 14.94 -13.01 8.53
C HIS A 297 16.04 -12.47 7.61
N ASP A 298 17.29 -12.90 7.79
CA ASP A 298 18.42 -12.41 6.98
C ASP A 298 18.21 -12.59 5.47
N GLU A 299 17.61 -13.71 5.05
CA GLU A 299 17.31 -14.02 3.64
C GLU A 299 16.21 -13.10 3.05
N ASP A 300 15.43 -12.46 3.90
CA ASP A 300 14.32 -11.55 3.56
C ASP A 300 14.72 -10.07 3.69
N LEU A 301 15.89 -9.79 4.26
CA LEU A 301 16.38 -8.44 4.53
C LEU A 301 17.37 -7.99 3.44
N PRO A 302 17.14 -6.85 2.75
CA PRO A 302 18.06 -6.34 1.75
C PRO A 302 19.50 -6.18 2.25
N VAL A 303 20.48 -6.47 1.38
CA VAL A 303 21.93 -6.37 1.67
C VAL A 303 22.34 -5.00 2.19
N GLN A 304 21.74 -3.92 1.68
CA GLN A 304 22.01 -2.54 2.15
C GLN A 304 21.64 -2.31 3.62
N PHE A 305 20.84 -3.19 4.23
CA PHE A 305 20.46 -3.16 5.64
C PHE A 305 21.16 -4.25 6.46
N GLY A 306 22.14 -4.95 5.88
CA GLY A 306 22.95 -5.99 6.51
C GLY A 306 22.42 -7.42 6.36
N GLY A 307 21.33 -7.63 5.62
CA GLY A 307 20.83 -8.97 5.31
C GLY A 307 21.51 -9.61 4.10
N LYS A 308 20.83 -10.56 3.46
CA LYS A 308 21.34 -11.37 2.34
C LYS A 308 20.48 -11.26 1.08
N LEU A 309 19.36 -10.55 1.14
CA LEU A 309 18.50 -10.38 0.00
C LEU A 309 19.13 -9.41 -1.01
N GLU A 310 19.46 -9.93 -2.19
CA GLU A 310 19.89 -9.16 -3.35
C GLU A 310 18.68 -8.43 -3.97
N PHE A 311 18.27 -7.35 -3.32
CA PHE A 311 17.15 -6.51 -3.74
C PHE A 311 17.59 -5.04 -3.83
N GLU A 312 17.46 -4.49 -5.03
CA GLU A 312 17.67 -3.08 -5.31
C GLU A 312 16.34 -2.33 -5.42
N HIS A 313 16.34 -1.06 -5.02
CA HIS A 313 15.17 -0.22 -5.23
C HIS A 313 14.82 -0.17 -6.72
N GLY A 314 13.58 -0.55 -7.04
CA GLY A 314 13.07 -0.55 -8.39
C GLY A 314 13.04 -1.92 -9.08
N MET A 315 13.30 -2.99 -8.33
CA MET A 315 12.90 -4.34 -8.71
C MET A 315 11.40 -4.56 -8.45
N LEU A 316 10.80 -5.49 -9.21
CA LEU A 316 9.50 -6.06 -8.85
C LEU A 316 9.60 -6.84 -7.52
N PRO A 317 8.47 -7.08 -6.83
CA PRO A 317 8.46 -7.92 -5.64
C PRO A 317 9.15 -9.26 -5.90
N ASP A 318 10.17 -9.57 -5.11
CA ASP A 318 10.80 -10.89 -5.08
C ASP A 318 10.03 -11.70 -4.03
N LEU A 319 9.23 -12.67 -4.47
CA LEU A 319 8.37 -13.48 -3.62
C LEU A 319 9.17 -14.54 -2.88
N ASP A 320 8.96 -14.69 -1.56
CA ASP A 320 9.57 -15.79 -0.82
C ASP A 320 9.01 -17.17 -1.26
N GLU A 321 9.66 -18.26 -0.84
CA GLU A 321 9.29 -19.61 -1.29
C GLU A 321 7.85 -19.98 -0.96
N SER A 322 7.36 -19.58 0.23
CA SER A 322 6.01 -19.88 0.66
C SER A 322 4.97 -19.13 -0.16
N LEU A 323 5.25 -17.85 -0.50
CA LEU A 323 4.40 -17.06 -1.40
C LEU A 323 4.39 -17.65 -2.82
N ARG A 324 5.56 -18.00 -3.38
CA ARG A 324 5.62 -18.65 -4.71
C ARG A 324 4.81 -19.94 -4.75
N ARG A 325 4.90 -20.75 -3.70
CA ARG A 325 4.13 -21.99 -3.57
C ARG A 325 2.62 -21.71 -3.52
N ALA A 326 2.19 -20.78 -2.68
CA ALA A 326 0.77 -20.44 -2.53
C ALA A 326 0.16 -19.82 -3.80
N LEU A 327 0.98 -19.14 -4.61
CA LEU A 327 0.55 -18.48 -5.84
C LEU A 327 0.68 -19.35 -7.09
N GLY A 328 1.50 -20.41 -7.03
CA GLY A 328 1.85 -21.23 -8.18
C GLY A 328 2.63 -20.46 -9.26
N CYS A 329 3.33 -19.38 -8.91
CA CYS A 329 4.14 -18.59 -9.84
C CYS A 329 5.47 -18.13 -9.23
N ASP A 330 6.48 -17.92 -10.09
CA ASP A 330 7.82 -17.51 -9.64
C ASP A 330 7.92 -16.02 -9.26
N GLY A 331 7.01 -15.20 -9.75
CA GLY A 331 7.02 -13.75 -9.58
C GLY A 331 5.75 -13.06 -10.09
N LEU A 332 5.58 -11.81 -9.69
CA LEU A 332 4.46 -10.96 -10.10
C LEU A 332 4.79 -10.19 -11.39
N VAL A 333 3.75 -9.74 -12.10
CA VAL A 333 3.89 -8.92 -13.31
C VAL A 333 3.89 -7.42 -12.99
N PRO A 334 4.45 -6.56 -13.87
CA PRO A 334 4.34 -5.11 -13.73
C PRO A 334 2.90 -4.63 -13.71
N GLY A 335 2.69 -3.46 -13.09
CA GLY A 335 1.47 -2.68 -13.00
C GLY A 335 0.61 -2.98 -11.77
N PRO A 336 -0.55 -2.34 -11.66
CA PRO A 336 -1.49 -2.62 -10.58
C PRO A 336 -2.01 -4.05 -10.69
N LEU A 337 -2.14 -4.69 -9.53
CA LEU A 337 -2.74 -6.01 -9.35
C LEU A 337 -3.98 -5.88 -8.47
N LYS A 338 -4.98 -6.73 -8.63
CA LYS A 338 -6.10 -6.79 -7.68
C LYS A 338 -6.49 -8.24 -7.41
N CYS A 339 -7.04 -8.48 -6.23
CA CYS A 339 -7.68 -9.74 -5.88
C CYS A 339 -9.14 -9.72 -6.36
N VAL A 340 -9.57 -10.81 -6.97
CA VAL A 340 -10.96 -11.08 -7.39
C VAL A 340 -11.36 -12.47 -6.90
N HIS A 341 -12.65 -12.74 -6.78
CA HIS A 341 -13.17 -14.07 -6.47
C HIS A 341 -13.55 -14.81 -7.77
N ASP A 342 -13.11 -16.05 -7.91
CA ASP A 342 -13.59 -16.92 -8.99
C ASP A 342 -15.00 -17.47 -8.69
N GLU A 343 -15.58 -18.21 -9.64
CA GLU A 343 -16.91 -18.83 -9.48
C GLU A 343 -17.00 -19.81 -8.29
N GLN A 344 -15.86 -20.29 -7.80
CA GLN A 344 -15.75 -21.20 -6.66
C GLN A 344 -15.45 -20.46 -5.35
N GLY A 345 -15.37 -19.12 -5.39
CA GLY A 345 -15.06 -18.25 -4.25
C GLY A 345 -13.57 -18.13 -3.93
N ARG A 346 -12.69 -18.78 -4.68
CA ARG A 346 -11.23 -18.71 -4.47
C ARG A 346 -10.70 -17.35 -4.88
N VAL A 347 -9.61 -16.92 -4.26
CA VAL A 347 -9.00 -15.63 -4.57
C VAL A 347 -8.06 -15.77 -5.76
N LYS A 348 -8.36 -15.04 -6.83
CA LYS A 348 -7.55 -14.91 -8.04
C LYS A 348 -6.86 -13.55 -8.05
N ILE A 349 -5.61 -13.52 -8.50
CA ILE A 349 -4.88 -12.28 -8.77
C ILE A 349 -4.97 -11.96 -10.24
N VAL A 350 -5.40 -10.74 -10.54
CA VAL A 350 -5.45 -10.21 -11.90
C VAL A 350 -4.61 -8.95 -12.02
N ALA A 351 -3.89 -8.82 -13.13
CA ALA A 351 -3.19 -7.60 -13.50
C ALA A 351 -4.13 -6.67 -14.27
N VAL A 352 -4.21 -5.43 -13.80
CA VAL A 352 -5.08 -4.37 -14.34
C VAL A 352 -4.27 -3.15 -14.77
N GLY A 353 -4.93 -2.05 -15.11
CA GLY A 353 -4.33 -0.86 -15.68
C GLY A 353 -4.45 -0.84 -17.19
N CYS A 354 -3.72 0.04 -17.85
CA CYS A 354 -3.68 0.08 -19.32
C CYS A 354 -2.26 0.03 -19.89
N VAL A 355 -2.17 -0.60 -21.06
CA VAL A 355 -0.97 -0.73 -21.90
C VAL A 355 -1.40 -0.39 -23.33
N ASP A 356 -0.62 0.45 -24.02
CA ASP A 356 -0.88 0.84 -25.42
C ASP A 356 -2.31 1.31 -25.70
N GLY A 357 -2.91 2.04 -24.73
CA GLY A 357 -4.26 2.61 -24.86
C GLY A 357 -5.41 1.63 -24.57
N GLN A 358 -5.11 0.39 -24.18
CA GLN A 358 -6.11 -0.62 -23.87
C GLN A 358 -6.07 -1.02 -22.39
N VAL A 359 -7.24 -1.16 -21.77
CA VAL A 359 -7.36 -1.75 -20.42
C VAL A 359 -6.98 -3.23 -20.51
N ARG A 360 -6.13 -3.69 -19.60
CA ARG A 360 -5.83 -5.12 -19.45
C ARG A 360 -6.58 -5.71 -18.26
N ASN A 361 -6.91 -6.98 -18.36
CA ASN A 361 -7.41 -7.81 -17.26
C ASN A 361 -6.83 -9.22 -17.46
N GLU A 362 -5.63 -9.42 -16.95
CA GLU A 362 -4.82 -10.61 -17.19
C GLU A 362 -4.74 -11.45 -15.92
N HIS A 363 -5.00 -12.76 -16.02
CA HIS A 363 -4.79 -13.67 -14.90
C HIS A 363 -3.29 -13.81 -14.59
N VAL A 364 -2.95 -13.68 -13.30
CA VAL A 364 -1.57 -13.85 -12.82
C VAL A 364 -1.41 -15.14 -12.02
N ALA A 365 -2.29 -15.35 -11.04
CA ALA A 365 -2.21 -16.47 -10.11
C ALA A 365 -3.59 -16.73 -9.49
N THR A 366 -3.77 -17.91 -8.90
CA THR A 366 -4.92 -18.24 -8.06
C THR A 366 -4.37 -18.78 -6.75
N LEU A 367 -4.81 -18.22 -5.64
CA LEU A 367 -4.46 -18.71 -4.31
C LEU A 367 -5.16 -20.06 -4.10
N GLU A 368 -4.37 -21.10 -3.86
CA GLU A 368 -4.84 -22.47 -3.61
C GLU A 368 -5.44 -22.67 -2.21
#